data_AF-A0AAT9HG31-F1
#
_entry.id   AF-A0AAT9HG31-F1
#
_cell.length_a   1.000
_cell.length_b   1.000
_cell.length_c   1.000
_cell.angle_alpha   90.00
_cell.angle_beta   90.00
_cell.angle_gamma   90.00
#
_symmetry.space_group_name_H-M   'P 1'
#
loop_
_entity.id
_entity.type
_entity.pdbx_description
1 polymer ?
#
loop_
_entity_poly.entity_id
_entity_poly.type
_entity_poly.pdbx_seq_one_letter_code
_entity_poly.pdbx_strand_id
1 'polypeptide(L)' 'MVETHATPLTGAGHERPRTAVVEATIAASDRPGFALARAAAPVLRPLMRRTAGRLWRDDLAYAERRWALRSTGRFPG' A
#
# COMPACT_ATOMS: atom_id res chain seq x y z
N MET A 1 3.95 -11.88 7.37
CA MET A 1 2.67 -11.20 7.68
C MET A 1 2.67 -9.85 6.99
N VAL A 2 1.53 -9.42 6.49
CA VAL A 2 1.32 -8.08 5.95
C VAL A 2 0.16 -7.45 6.72
N GLU A 3 0.33 -6.21 7.14
CA GLU A 3 -0.71 -5.42 7.80
C GLU A 3 -0.93 -4.12 7.03
N THR A 4 -2.17 -3.86 6.64
CA THR A 4 -2.55 -2.68 5.85
C THR A 4 -3.48 -1.79 6.67
N HIS A 5 -3.13 -0.52 6.78
CA HIS A 5 -3.92 0.49 7.47
C HIS A 5 -4.26 1.64 6.55
N ALA A 6 -5.50 2.12 6.65
CA ALA A 6 -5.96 3.32 5.98
C ALA A 6 -6.33 4.38 7.02
N THR A 7 -5.69 5.54 6.96
CA THR A 7 -5.91 6.65 7.90
C THR A 7 -6.39 7.88 7.12
N PRO A 8 -7.60 8.39 7.40
CA PRO A 8 -8.04 9.67 6.82
C PRO A 8 -7.07 10.78 7.21
N LEU A 9 -6.62 11.55 6.21
CA LEU A 9 -5.77 12.72 6.41
C LEU A 9 -6.57 14.03 6.44
N THR A 10 -7.80 13.99 5.95
CA THR A 10 -8.73 15.13 5.90
C THR A 10 -10.00 14.79 6.68
N GLY A 11 -10.61 15.80 7.31
CA GLY A 11 -11.89 15.66 8.00
C GLY A 11 -13.06 15.27 7.07
N ALA A 12 -14.17 14.87 7.68
CA ALA A 12 -15.39 14.54 6.94
C ALA A 12 -15.93 15.75 6.17
N GLY A 13 -16.42 15.52 4.94
CA GLY A 13 -17.00 16.58 4.09
C GLY A 13 -16.00 17.47 3.37
N HIS A 14 -14.69 17.23 3.49
CA HIS A 14 -13.69 17.97 2.69
C HIS A 14 -13.92 17.78 1.18
N GLU A 15 -13.78 18.86 0.41
CA GLU A 15 -13.94 18.87 -1.05
C GLU A 15 -13.02 17.89 -1.78
N ARG A 16 -11.84 17.60 -1.21
CA ARG A 16 -10.87 16.62 -1.72
C ARG A 16 -10.43 15.71 -0.59
N PRO A 17 -11.19 14.65 -0.26
CA PRO A 17 -10.83 13.76 0.83
C PRO A 17 -9.53 13.02 0.51
N ARG A 18 -8.62 12.97 1.47
CA ARG A 18 -7.33 12.27 1.34
C ARG A 18 -7.21 11.22 2.43
N THR A 19 -6.64 10.08 2.07
CA THR A 19 -6.39 8.96 2.97
C THR A 19 -4.96 8.48 2.75
N ALA A 20 -4.19 8.37 3.83
CA ALA A 20 -2.93 7.65 3.79
C ALA A 20 -3.22 6.16 3.87
N VAL A 21 -2.61 5.38 2.98
CA VAL A 21 -2.59 3.93 3.11
C VAL A 21 -1.15 3.51 3.38
N VAL A 22 -0.96 2.79 4.47
CA VAL A 22 0.34 2.33 4.94
C VAL A 22 0.30 0.82 5.08
N GLU A 23 1.36 0.17 4.62
CA GLU A 23 1.51 -1.27 4.72
C GLU A 23 2.80 -1.63 5.44
N ALA A 24 2.68 -2.47 6.47
CA ALA A 24 3.79 -3.06 7.18
C ALA A 24 3.95 -4.52 6.74
N THR A 25 5.08 -4.84 6.10
CA THR A 25 5.44 -6.22 5.76
C THR A 25 6.52 -6.73 6.70
N ILE A 26 6.22 -7.83 7.40
CA ILE A 26 7.14 -8.51 8.32
C ILE A 26 7.41 -9.92 7.78
N ALA A 27 8.70 -10.21 7.53
CA ALA A 27 9.18 -11.54 7.19
C ALA A 27 10.15 -12.01 8.28
N ALA A 28 9.95 -13.24 8.77
CA ALA A 28 10.83 -13.91 9.72
C ALA A 28 10.91 -15.40 9.36
N SER A 29 12.09 -15.98 9.49
CA SER A 29 12.33 -17.42 9.30
C SER A 29 13.61 -17.82 10.03
N ASP A 30 13.61 -19.01 10.63
CA ASP A 30 14.78 -19.57 11.31
C ASP A 30 15.77 -20.26 10.36
N ARG A 31 15.46 -20.31 9.06
CA ARG A 31 16.34 -20.96 8.06
C ARG A 31 17.64 -20.18 7.90
N PRO A 32 18.80 -20.86 7.73
CA PRO A 32 20.10 -20.18 7.59
C PRO A 32 20.15 -19.23 6.37
N GLY A 33 19.45 -19.57 5.28
CA GLY A 33 19.33 -18.68 4.11
C GLY A 33 18.65 -17.34 4.43
N PHE A 34 17.80 -17.28 5.46
CA PHE A 34 17.17 -16.04 5.91
C PHE A 34 18.18 -15.10 6.58
N ALA A 35 19.22 -15.61 7.21
CA ALA A 35 20.29 -14.79 7.76
C ALA A 35 21.06 -14.06 6.65
N LEU A 36 21.33 -14.74 5.53
CA LEU A 36 21.93 -14.12 4.34
C LEU A 36 21.00 -13.08 3.71
N ALA A 37 19.72 -13.41 3.54
CA ALA A 37 18.72 -12.45 3.04
C ALA A 37 18.62 -11.20 3.93
N ARG A 38 18.68 -11.38 5.26
CA ARG A 38 18.71 -10.29 6.24
C ARG A 38 19.99 -9.45 6.14
N ALA A 39 21.14 -10.07 5.90
CA ALA A 39 22.39 -9.34 5.65
C ALA A 39 22.33 -8.52 4.35
N ALA A 40 21.67 -9.03 3.30
CA ALA A 40 21.44 -8.33 2.04
C ALA A 40 20.30 -7.29 2.09
N ALA A 41 19.55 -7.20 3.21
CA ALA A 41 18.37 -6.37 3.32
C ALA A 41 18.58 -4.88 2.98
N PRO A 42 19.69 -4.20 3.32
CA PRO A 42 19.89 -2.79 2.96
C PRO A 42 19.84 -2.51 1.46
N VAL A 43 20.24 -3.48 0.63
CA VAL A 43 20.22 -3.39 -0.84
C VAL A 43 18.88 -3.87 -1.40
N LEU A 44 18.29 -4.90 -0.81
CA LEU A 44 16.97 -5.41 -1.23
C LEU A 44 15.83 -4.44 -0.90
N ARG A 45 15.89 -3.75 0.24
CA ARG A 45 14.87 -2.80 0.71
C ARG A 45 14.52 -1.71 -0.30
N PRO A 46 15.46 -0.95 -0.90
CA PRO A 46 15.12 0.06 -1.89
C PRO A 46 14.51 -0.53 -3.16
N LEU A 47 14.96 -1.71 -3.61
CA LEU A 47 14.36 -2.40 -4.76
C LEU A 47 12.92 -2.81 -4.47
N MET A 48 12.67 -3.44 -3.32
CA MET A 48 11.33 -3.82 -2.88
C MET A 48 10.42 -2.59 -2.75
N ARG A 49 10.92 -1.49 -2.15
CA ARG A 49 10.19 -0.22 -2.05
C ARG A 49 9.82 0.34 -3.42
N ARG A 50 10.72 0.27 -4.41
CA ARG A 50 10.45 0.75 -5.78
C ARG A 50 9.37 -0.08 -6.45
N THR A 51 9.43 -1.41 -6.34
CA THR A 51 8.41 -2.32 -6.88
C THR A 51 7.06 -2.11 -6.19
N ALA A 52 7.05 -2.05 -4.86
CA ALA A 52 5.84 -1.77 -4.08
C ALA A 52 5.26 -0.40 -4.45
N GLY A 53 6.09 0.64 -4.57
CA GLY A 53 5.63 1.98 -4.97
C GLY A 53 5.02 2.02 -6.37
N ARG A 54 5.36 1.08 -7.26
CA ARG A 54 4.67 0.91 -8.54
C ARG A 54 3.30 0.26 -8.35
N LEU A 55 3.24 -0.84 -7.62
CA LEU A 55 1.98 -1.53 -7.32
C LEU A 55 0.98 -0.59 -6.63
N TRP A 56 1.42 0.16 -5.62
CA TRP A 56 0.60 1.13 -4.91
C TRP A 56 0.03 2.23 -5.81
N ARG A 57 0.76 2.69 -6.83
CA ARG A 57 0.23 3.68 -7.78
C ARG A 57 -0.92 3.10 -8.61
N ASP A 58 -0.78 1.86 -9.04
CA ASP A 58 -1.81 1.18 -9.84
C ASP A 58 -3.06 0.90 -8.98
N ASP A 59 -2.86 0.45 -7.74
CA ASP A 59 -3.92 0.20 -6.76
C ASP A 59 -4.65 1.49 -6.35
N LEU A 60 -3.92 2.59 -6.13
CA LEU A 60 -4.51 3.89 -5.85
C LEU A 60 -5.35 4.40 -7.03
N ALA A 61 -4.83 4.28 -8.26
CA ALA A 61 -5.59 4.67 -9.44
C ALA A 61 -6.87 3.84 -9.59
N TYR A 62 -6.85 2.56 -9.22
CA TYR A 62 -8.05 1.73 -9.16
C TYR A 62 -9.01 2.22 -8.06
N ALA A 63 -8.51 2.51 -6.86
CA ALA A 63 -9.31 2.99 -5.75
C ALA A 63 -10.00 4.34 -6.08
N GLU A 64 -9.30 5.26 -6.74
CA GLU A 64 -9.83 6.55 -7.21
C GLU A 64 -10.94 6.36 -8.25
N ARG A 65 -10.74 5.50 -9.26
CA ARG A 65 -11.79 5.18 -10.23
C ARG A 65 -13.02 4.60 -9.55
N ARG A 66 -12.81 3.67 -8.62
CA ARG A 66 -13.89 3.05 -7.85
C ARG A 66 -14.63 4.06 -6.96
N TRP A 67 -13.90 5.00 -6.37
CA TRP A 67 -14.50 6.10 -5.63
C TRP A 67 -15.36 6.98 -6.54
N ALA A 68 -14.83 7.40 -7.70
CA ALA A 68 -15.56 8.23 -8.66
C ALA A 68 -16.86 7.56 -9.12
N LEU A 69 -16.82 6.25 -9.44
CA LEU A 69 -18.02 5.50 -9.81
C LEU A 69 -19.05 5.47 -8.67
N ARG A 70 -18.62 5.28 -7.41
CA ARG A 70 -19.51 5.31 -6.24
C ARG A 70 -20.08 6.70 -5.99
N SER A 71 -19.26 7.75 -6.07
CA SER A 71 -19.70 9.13 -5.83
C SER A 71 -20.67 9.64 -6.90
N THR A 72 -20.60 9.12 -8.13
CA THR A 72 -21.55 9.46 -9.19
C THR A 72 -22.72 8.47 -9.32
N GLY A 73 -22.87 7.50 -8.40
CA GLY A 73 -23.95 6.51 -8.45
C GLY A 73 -23.90 5.55 -9.64
N ARG A 74 -22.73 5.41 -10.29
CA ARG A 74 -22.50 4.55 -11.47
C ARG A 74 -21.73 3.28 -11.11
N PHE A 75 -21.54 3.01 -9.83
CA PHE A 75 -20.86 1.81 -9.38
C PHE A 75 -21.77 0.60 -9.66
N PRO A 76 -21.36 -0.36 -10.52
CA PRO A 76 -22.15 -1.55 -10.75
C PRO A 76 -22.09 -2.40 -9.47
N GLY A 77 -23.23 -2.50 -8.79
CA GLY A 77 -23.44 -3.24 -7.56
C GLY A 77 -24.93 -3.35 -7.30
#